data_AF-A0A2H6CTT9-F1
#
_entry.id   AF-A0A2H6CTT9-F1
#
_cell.length_a   1.000
_cell.length_b   1.000
_cell.length_c   1.000
_cell.angle_alpha   90.00
_cell.angle_beta   90.00
_cell.angle_gamma   90.00
#
_symmetry.space_group_name_H-M   'P 1'
#
loop_
_entity.id
_entity.type
_entity.pdbx_description
1 polymer ?
#
loop_
_entity_poly.entity_id
_entity_poly.type
_entity_poly.pdbx_seq_one_letter_code
_entity_poly.pdbx_strand_id
1 'polypeptide(L)'
;MNKKLFIPFVMGIIFLLFSSIFTANVAAEDLDIRAKAAISVDADTGKIFYEQNSDKAMGIASTTKLISLYLVEDAIQNGELSWDDEVAISDDVAELSENLELSNVPLSQDEHYTVQDLFEAAVIESANAATIALAEKVAGSEEKFVEQMRQQVEDWGIIDAKIVNSTGLSNEFLGDNIYPGTSKKDENELSARDLATVARNLLQDFPDILEVSKIPEKEFGQGTSTPFDMENFNKMLPGLLAEKDGVDGLKTGTTDLAGACFVGTIEKDGQRIITVVLNATDHDDIENEAARFDETSKLMDYTFDHWKQETLLADNDRIPDLASVDVPQGKKQTLPVAVEDEIKLWLPSDKTTEDVSYQSSLNNQEVQAPVKAGTDIGNVQAQVEDDDLGYLDNEEAKKSSNSAIITTEGTEKANIFTTTWRNIKNFFNN
;
A
#
# COMPACT_ATOMS: atom_id res chain seq x y z
N MET A 1 50.83 -20.72 78.63
CA MET A 1 50.42 -19.39 79.12
C MET A 1 50.04 -18.53 77.94
N ASN A 2 48.79 -18.03 77.93
CA ASN A 2 48.26 -16.84 77.24
C ASN A 2 48.48 -16.71 75.71
N LYS A 3 47.52 -16.38 74.85
CA LYS A 3 46.07 -16.09 74.94
C LYS A 3 45.51 -16.29 73.51
N LYS A 4 44.22 -16.64 73.46
CA LYS A 4 43.39 -16.83 72.27
C LYS A 4 43.29 -15.54 71.42
N LEU A 5 43.17 -15.70 70.10
CA LEU A 5 42.17 -14.96 69.33
C LEU A 5 41.52 -15.92 68.31
N PHE A 6 40.21 -15.75 68.20
CA PHE A 6 39.19 -16.60 67.61
C PHE A 6 38.72 -15.94 66.31
N ILE A 7 38.28 -16.73 65.32
CA ILE A 7 37.12 -16.53 64.39
C ILE A 7 37.37 -17.16 63.00
N PRO A 8 36.34 -17.73 62.34
CA PRO A 8 36.41 -19.05 61.71
C PRO A 8 36.21 -19.08 60.19
N PHE A 9 36.53 -20.24 59.61
CA PHE A 9 35.79 -21.00 58.59
C PHE A 9 34.63 -20.28 57.86
N VAL A 10 34.83 -19.81 56.62
CA VAL A 10 33.78 -19.69 55.58
C VAL A 10 34.43 -19.77 54.19
N MET A 11 33.81 -20.58 53.31
CA MET A 11 33.87 -20.58 51.84
C MET A 11 35.11 -21.13 51.13
N GLY A 12 35.20 -22.45 51.11
CA GLY A 12 35.43 -23.16 49.85
C GLY A 12 34.15 -23.19 49.01
N ILE A 13 34.31 -23.25 47.68
CA ILE A 13 33.28 -23.45 46.64
C ILE A 13 32.48 -22.18 46.26
N ILE A 14 33.14 -21.26 45.55
CA ILE A 14 32.51 -20.45 44.49
C ILE A 14 33.48 -20.46 43.30
N PHE A 15 33.47 -21.56 42.56
CA PHE A 15 34.05 -21.66 41.23
C PHE A 15 33.12 -22.60 40.48
N LEU A 16 32.59 -22.14 39.34
CA LEU A 16 31.49 -22.74 38.55
C LEU A 16 30.08 -22.34 39.01
N LEU A 17 29.59 -21.20 38.51
CA LEU A 17 28.22 -20.94 38.06
C LEU A 17 28.13 -19.48 37.60
N PHE A 18 28.88 -19.16 36.55
CA PHE A 18 28.58 -18.03 35.67
C PHE A 18 28.64 -18.58 34.24
N SER A 19 27.71 -19.51 33.95
CA SER A 19 27.30 -19.75 32.57
C SER A 19 26.49 -18.52 32.19
N SER A 20 27.16 -17.55 31.58
CA SER A 20 26.49 -16.51 30.80
C SER A 20 25.60 -17.22 29.79
N ILE A 21 24.29 -17.16 30.01
CA ILE A 21 23.31 -17.43 28.97
C ILE A 21 23.51 -16.28 27.98
N PHE A 22 24.37 -16.49 26.99
CA PHE A 22 24.30 -15.72 25.76
C PHE A 22 22.99 -16.15 25.10
N THR A 23 21.92 -15.39 25.33
CA THR A 23 20.87 -15.30 24.32
C THR A 23 21.55 -14.72 23.10
N ALA A 24 21.79 -15.57 22.10
CA ALA A 24 22.01 -15.08 20.76
C ALA A 24 20.72 -14.33 20.40
N ASN A 25 20.74 -13.01 20.51
CA ASN A 25 19.88 -12.21 19.67
C ASN A 25 20.32 -12.57 18.26
N VAL A 26 19.55 -13.43 17.62
CA VAL A 26 19.57 -13.54 16.17
C VAL A 26 19.18 -12.14 15.72
N ALA A 27 20.18 -11.31 15.40
CA ALA A 27 19.92 -10.09 14.67
C ALA A 27 19.24 -10.57 13.39
N ALA A 28 17.97 -10.16 13.20
CA ALA A 28 17.41 -10.17 11.87
C ALA A 28 18.45 -9.52 10.96
N GLU A 29 18.76 -10.14 9.82
CA GLU A 29 19.55 -9.44 8.81
C GLU A 29 18.75 -8.18 8.44
N ASP A 30 19.18 -7.02 8.92
CA ASP A 30 18.61 -5.74 8.49
C ASP A 30 18.80 -5.68 6.97
N LEU A 31 17.68 -5.78 6.24
CA LEU A 31 17.67 -5.62 4.79
C LEU A 31 18.21 -4.22 4.44
N ASP A 32 19.39 -4.19 3.81
CA ASP A 32 20.03 -2.97 3.33
C ASP A 32 19.57 -2.68 1.89
N ILE A 33 18.52 -1.87 1.76
CA ILE A 33 18.06 -1.35 0.47
C ILE A 33 18.87 -0.10 0.11
N ARG A 34 19.58 -0.16 -1.02
CA ARG A 34 20.42 0.96 -1.49
C ARG A 34 19.62 2.00 -2.24
N ALA A 35 18.82 2.73 -1.47
CA ALA A 35 18.03 3.84 -1.95
C ALA A 35 17.91 4.92 -0.88
N LYS A 36 17.59 6.15 -1.25
CA LYS A 36 17.36 7.20 -0.24
C LYS A 36 16.11 6.94 0.58
N ALA A 37 15.07 6.37 -0.04
CA ALA A 37 13.88 5.90 0.64
C ALA A 37 13.31 4.65 -0.05
N ALA A 38 12.66 3.78 0.73
CA ALA A 38 11.96 2.62 0.21
C ALA A 38 10.78 2.22 1.12
N ILE A 39 9.75 1.60 0.55
CA ILE A 39 8.64 1.00 1.28
C ILE A 39 8.07 -0.19 0.50
N SER A 40 7.63 -1.23 1.20
CA SER A 40 6.86 -2.35 0.65
C SER A 40 5.55 -2.50 1.39
N VAL A 41 4.44 -2.60 0.66
CA VAL A 41 3.09 -2.67 1.22
C VAL A 41 2.22 -3.70 0.51
N ASP A 42 1.22 -4.19 1.22
CA ASP A 42 0.13 -4.98 0.66
C ASP A 42 -0.83 -4.07 -0.12
N ALA A 43 -1.18 -4.45 -1.35
CA ALA A 43 -2.10 -3.66 -2.17
C ALA A 43 -3.52 -3.65 -1.59
N ASP A 44 -3.97 -4.77 -1.01
CA ASP A 44 -5.35 -4.92 -0.56
C ASP A 44 -5.60 -4.23 0.78
N THR A 45 -4.74 -4.43 1.77
CA THR A 45 -4.95 -3.96 3.15
C THR A 45 -4.11 -2.73 3.50
N GLY A 46 -3.09 -2.42 2.71
CA GLY A 46 -2.13 -1.36 3.03
C GLY A 46 -1.14 -1.73 4.13
N LYS A 47 -1.03 -3.02 4.53
CA LYS A 47 -0.04 -3.50 5.50
C LYS A 47 1.37 -3.12 5.05
N ILE A 48 2.18 -2.57 5.95
CA ILE A 48 3.58 -2.24 5.66
C ILE A 48 4.48 -3.41 6.06
N PHE A 49 5.29 -3.89 5.13
CA PHE A 49 6.22 -5.00 5.32
C PHE A 49 7.66 -4.56 5.56
N TYR A 50 8.00 -3.39 5.02
CA TYR A 50 9.32 -2.78 5.14
C TYR A 50 9.20 -1.28 4.92
N GLU A 51 9.98 -0.49 5.65
CA GLU A 51 10.14 0.94 5.37
C GLU A 51 11.56 1.43 5.69
N GLN A 52 12.04 2.36 4.86
CA GLN A 52 13.31 3.08 5.02
C GLN A 52 13.10 4.53 4.59
N ASN A 53 13.20 5.47 5.54
CA ASN A 53 12.97 6.90 5.31
C ASN A 53 11.67 7.21 4.51
N SER A 54 10.63 6.41 4.74
CA SER A 54 9.41 6.37 3.93
C SER A 54 8.61 7.67 3.94
N ASP A 55 8.67 8.45 5.03
CA ASP A 55 7.95 9.71 5.22
C ASP A 55 8.69 10.95 4.69
N LYS A 56 9.90 10.78 4.14
CA LYS A 56 10.69 11.92 3.66
C LYS A 56 10.35 12.23 2.21
N ALA A 57 9.83 13.44 1.96
CA ALA A 57 9.62 13.94 0.60
C ALA A 57 10.92 14.00 -0.21
N MET A 58 10.85 13.53 -1.46
CA MET A 58 11.95 13.50 -2.44
C MET A 58 11.42 13.71 -3.85
N GLY A 59 12.28 14.08 -4.79
CA GLY A 59 11.92 14.12 -6.21
C GLY A 59 11.40 12.75 -6.67
N ILE A 60 10.23 12.73 -7.31
CA ILE A 60 9.58 11.47 -7.74
C ILE A 60 9.60 11.26 -9.26
N ALA A 61 10.09 12.24 -10.03
CA ALA A 61 10.19 12.18 -11.48
C ALA A 61 8.89 11.64 -12.13
N SER A 62 9.02 10.85 -13.20
CA SER A 62 7.89 10.28 -13.95
C SER A 62 6.97 9.34 -13.18
N THR A 63 7.28 8.96 -11.94
CA THR A 63 6.29 8.26 -11.09
C THR A 63 5.12 9.18 -10.71
N THR A 64 5.28 10.50 -10.86
CA THR A 64 4.19 11.50 -10.88
C THR A 64 3.02 11.05 -11.76
N LYS A 65 3.33 10.45 -12.92
CA LYS A 65 2.32 10.10 -13.92
C LYS A 65 1.26 9.14 -13.37
N LEU A 66 1.52 8.41 -12.28
CA LEU A 66 0.49 7.62 -11.60
C LEU A 66 -0.71 8.47 -11.16
N ILE A 67 -0.47 9.69 -10.67
CA ILE A 67 -1.53 10.64 -10.30
C ILE A 67 -2.25 11.12 -11.56
N SER A 68 -1.50 11.44 -12.62
CA SER A 68 -2.08 11.90 -13.88
C SER A 68 -2.94 10.84 -14.55
N LEU A 69 -2.47 9.59 -14.56
CA LEU A 69 -3.19 8.43 -15.11
C LEU A 69 -4.46 8.15 -14.30
N TYR A 70 -4.41 8.28 -12.97
CA TYR A 70 -5.60 8.19 -12.13
C TYR A 70 -6.69 9.18 -12.55
N LEU A 71 -6.34 10.45 -12.75
CA LEU A 71 -7.32 11.48 -13.13
C LEU A 71 -7.89 11.25 -14.53
N VAL A 72 -7.12 10.67 -15.45
CA VAL A 72 -7.62 10.30 -16.78
C VAL A 72 -8.62 9.15 -16.66
N GLU A 73 -8.30 8.10 -15.91
CA GLU A 73 -9.19 6.97 -15.66
C GLU A 73 -10.47 7.40 -14.92
N ASP A 74 -10.36 8.28 -13.92
CA ASP A 74 -11.51 8.83 -13.19
C ASP A 74 -12.44 9.64 -14.11
N ALA A 75 -11.89 10.49 -14.97
CA ALA A 75 -12.67 11.21 -15.97
C ALA A 75 -13.40 10.25 -16.94
N ILE A 76 -12.78 9.11 -17.27
CA ILE A 76 -13.40 8.07 -18.11
C ILE A 76 -14.51 7.34 -17.35
N GLN A 77 -14.25 6.93 -16.10
CA GLN A 77 -15.23 6.25 -15.26
C GLN A 77 -16.47 7.12 -15.01
N ASN A 78 -16.27 8.42 -14.84
CA ASN A 78 -17.34 9.41 -14.64
C ASN A 78 -18.05 9.82 -15.94
N GLY A 79 -17.60 9.32 -17.10
CA GLY A 79 -18.19 9.57 -18.42
C GLY A 79 -17.92 10.98 -18.96
N GLU A 80 -16.91 11.67 -18.43
CA GLU A 80 -16.45 12.99 -18.87
C GLU A 80 -15.48 12.89 -20.03
N LEU A 81 -14.81 11.74 -20.17
CA LEU A 81 -13.86 11.40 -21.22
C LEU A 81 -14.15 10.00 -21.77
N SER A 82 -13.79 9.74 -23.02
CA SER A 82 -13.81 8.39 -23.61
C SER A 82 -12.43 8.00 -24.15
N TRP A 83 -12.10 6.71 -24.11
CA TRP A 83 -10.87 6.15 -24.69
C TRP A 83 -10.68 6.52 -26.16
N ASP A 84 -11.78 6.60 -26.92
CA ASP A 84 -11.78 6.91 -28.36
C ASP A 84 -11.79 8.43 -28.66
N ASP A 85 -11.85 9.29 -27.64
CA ASP A 85 -11.89 10.73 -27.86
C ASP A 85 -10.59 11.22 -28.49
N GLU A 86 -10.71 12.01 -29.56
CA GLU A 86 -9.54 12.65 -30.16
C GLU A 86 -8.98 13.75 -29.25
N VAL A 87 -7.65 13.81 -29.17
CA VAL A 87 -6.91 14.80 -28.39
C VAL A 87 -6.16 15.72 -29.35
N ALA A 88 -6.46 17.02 -29.29
CA ALA A 88 -5.75 18.02 -30.07
C ALA A 88 -4.38 18.29 -29.46
N ILE A 89 -3.34 18.31 -30.29
CA ILE A 89 -1.97 18.58 -29.86
C ILE A 89 -1.68 20.08 -30.00
N SER A 90 -1.24 20.73 -28.93
CA SER A 90 -0.83 22.15 -28.94
C SER A 90 0.57 22.33 -29.54
N ASP A 91 0.93 23.57 -29.93
CA ASP A 91 2.27 23.88 -30.47
C ASP A 91 3.36 23.47 -29.48
N ASP A 92 3.17 23.80 -28.20
CA ASP A 92 4.15 23.53 -27.14
C ASP A 92 4.28 22.03 -26.85
N VAL A 93 3.18 21.27 -26.91
CA VAL A 93 3.20 19.80 -26.76
C VAL A 93 3.93 19.15 -27.93
N ALA A 94 3.67 19.61 -29.16
CA ALA A 94 4.38 19.12 -30.34
C ALA A 94 5.89 19.40 -30.25
N GLU A 95 6.28 20.63 -29.89
CA GLU A 95 7.69 21.00 -29.69
C GLU A 95 8.36 20.16 -28.59
N LEU A 96 7.68 19.95 -27.45
CA LEU A 96 8.20 19.11 -26.38
C LEU A 96 8.40 17.66 -26.84
N SER A 97 7.50 17.14 -27.67
CA SER A 97 7.55 15.76 -28.18
C SER A 97 8.78 15.49 -29.05
N GLU A 98 9.34 16.53 -29.69
CA GLU A 98 10.54 16.44 -30.53
C GLU A 98 11.84 16.51 -29.72
N ASN A 99 11.79 16.77 -28.41
CA ASN A 99 12.98 16.83 -27.57
C ASN A 99 13.52 15.42 -27.25
N LEU A 100 14.60 15.05 -27.94
CA LEU A 100 15.28 13.74 -27.81
C LEU A 100 16.01 13.51 -26.48
N GLU A 101 16.17 14.55 -25.65
CA GLU A 101 16.69 14.39 -24.27
C GLU A 101 15.61 13.85 -23.32
N LEU A 102 14.35 13.88 -23.74
CA LEU A 102 13.20 13.48 -22.96
C LEU A 102 12.55 12.22 -23.53
N SER A 103 11.98 11.44 -22.64
CA SER A 103 11.14 10.30 -22.98
C SER A 103 9.81 10.81 -23.57
N ASN A 104 9.55 10.47 -24.83
CA ASN A 104 8.43 10.96 -25.64
C ASN A 104 8.14 10.02 -26.83
N VAL A 105 6.93 10.14 -27.34
CA VAL A 105 6.53 9.69 -28.67
C VAL A 105 6.36 10.91 -29.58
N PRO A 106 6.58 10.81 -30.90
CA PRO A 106 6.38 11.93 -31.82
C PRO A 106 4.90 12.32 -31.89
N LEU A 107 4.60 13.58 -31.61
CA LEU A 107 3.25 14.14 -31.69
C LEU A 107 3.21 15.29 -32.69
N SER A 108 2.22 15.27 -33.58
CA SER A 108 1.99 16.31 -34.58
C SER A 108 0.58 16.87 -34.49
N GLN A 109 0.41 18.15 -34.81
CA GLN A 109 -0.90 18.80 -34.84
C GLN A 109 -1.78 18.34 -36.01
N ASP A 110 -1.16 17.82 -37.07
CA ASP A 110 -1.84 17.38 -38.28
C ASP A 110 -2.28 15.90 -38.22
N GLU A 111 -2.01 15.22 -37.09
CA GLU A 111 -2.32 13.81 -36.87
C GLU A 111 -3.45 13.66 -35.84
N HIS A 112 -4.09 12.48 -35.84
CA HIS A 112 -5.17 12.16 -34.91
C HIS A 112 -4.68 11.14 -33.88
N TYR A 113 -4.74 11.50 -32.60
CA TYR A 113 -4.42 10.62 -31.48
C TYR A 113 -5.63 10.51 -30.55
N THR A 114 -5.91 9.30 -30.09
CA THR A 114 -6.97 9.04 -29.11
C THR A 114 -6.44 9.17 -27.68
N VAL A 115 -7.35 9.29 -26.71
CA VAL A 115 -7.01 9.20 -25.28
C VAL A 115 -6.27 7.88 -24.99
N GLN A 116 -6.70 6.76 -25.58
CA GLN A 116 -6.03 5.48 -25.44
C GLN A 116 -4.58 5.52 -25.93
N ASP A 117 -4.32 6.07 -27.12
CA ASP A 117 -2.96 6.15 -27.67
C ASP A 117 -2.03 6.90 -26.72
N LEU A 118 -2.47 8.05 -26.21
CA LEU A 118 -1.68 8.90 -25.33
C LEU A 118 -1.52 8.30 -23.93
N PHE A 119 -2.53 7.61 -23.42
CA PHE A 119 -2.48 6.93 -22.13
C PHE A 119 -1.44 5.79 -22.17
N GLU A 120 -1.49 4.97 -23.21
CA GLU A 120 -0.53 3.89 -23.41
C GLU A 120 0.90 4.44 -23.60
N ALA A 121 1.07 5.55 -24.31
CA ALA A 121 2.35 6.23 -24.43
C ALA A 121 2.88 6.78 -23.08
N ALA A 122 1.99 7.30 -22.23
CA ALA A 122 2.36 7.77 -20.89
C ALA A 122 2.74 6.62 -19.94
N VAL A 123 2.13 5.44 -20.09
CA VAL A 123 2.44 4.25 -19.29
C VAL A 123 3.71 3.55 -19.77
N ILE A 124 3.77 3.19 -21.05
CA ILE A 124 4.82 2.33 -21.64
C ILE A 124 6.10 3.14 -21.88
N GLU A 125 5.99 4.16 -22.75
CA GLU A 125 7.12 5.00 -23.17
C GLU A 125 7.36 6.15 -22.19
N SER A 126 6.57 6.28 -21.11
CA SER A 126 6.69 7.40 -20.17
C SER A 126 6.58 8.78 -20.81
N ALA A 127 5.88 8.89 -21.96
CA ALA A 127 5.89 10.06 -22.82
C ALA A 127 5.34 11.31 -22.12
N ASN A 128 6.19 12.34 -22.01
CA ASN A 128 5.86 13.58 -21.31
C ASN A 128 4.82 14.42 -22.06
N ALA A 129 5.01 14.60 -23.36
CA ALA A 129 4.11 15.35 -24.22
C ALA A 129 2.71 14.71 -24.27
N ALA A 130 2.63 13.37 -24.32
CA ALA A 130 1.36 12.64 -24.25
C ALA A 130 0.63 12.88 -22.91
N THR A 131 1.38 12.91 -21.80
CA THR A 131 0.81 13.20 -20.47
C THR A 131 0.27 14.63 -20.38
N ILE A 132 0.99 15.62 -20.92
CA ILE A 132 0.51 17.02 -20.95
C ILE A 132 -0.73 17.14 -21.85
N ALA A 133 -0.75 16.49 -23.01
CA ALA A 133 -1.92 16.48 -23.89
C ALA A 133 -3.17 15.90 -23.21
N LEU A 134 -3.01 14.81 -22.44
CA LEU A 134 -4.09 14.25 -21.62
C LEU A 134 -4.53 15.24 -20.52
N ALA A 135 -3.58 15.89 -19.85
CA ALA A 135 -3.86 16.91 -18.83
C ALA A 135 -4.67 18.09 -19.40
N GLU A 136 -4.27 18.59 -20.57
CA GLU A 136 -5.00 19.63 -21.31
C GLU A 136 -6.38 19.15 -21.75
N LYS A 137 -6.52 17.89 -22.18
CA LYS A 137 -7.81 17.31 -22.57
C LYS A 137 -8.78 17.23 -21.39
N VAL A 138 -8.31 16.78 -20.22
CA VAL A 138 -9.13 16.60 -19.00
C VAL A 138 -9.51 17.94 -18.39
N ALA A 139 -8.54 18.84 -18.17
CA ALA A 139 -8.76 20.05 -17.38
C ALA A 139 -8.84 21.35 -18.20
N GLY A 140 -8.57 21.28 -19.51
CA GLY A 140 -8.49 22.42 -20.42
C GLY A 140 -7.15 23.16 -20.40
N SER A 141 -6.25 22.83 -19.47
CA SER A 141 -4.88 23.37 -19.35
C SER A 141 -4.11 22.59 -18.28
N GLU A 142 -2.79 22.46 -18.42
CA GLU A 142 -1.96 21.79 -17.40
C GLU A 142 -2.05 22.48 -16.02
N GLU A 143 -2.16 23.80 -15.95
CA GLU A 143 -2.32 24.52 -14.67
C GLU A 143 -3.53 24.00 -13.86
N LYS A 144 -4.70 23.92 -14.49
CA LYS A 144 -5.91 23.37 -13.86
C LYS A 144 -5.79 21.88 -13.56
N PHE A 145 -5.06 21.13 -14.38
CA PHE A 145 -4.82 19.72 -14.12
C PHE A 145 -3.96 19.53 -12.87
N VAL A 146 -2.92 20.35 -12.67
CA VAL A 146 -2.11 20.36 -11.44
C VAL A 146 -2.96 20.70 -10.22
N GLU A 147 -3.95 21.58 -10.33
CA GLU A 147 -4.92 21.84 -9.26
C GLU A 147 -5.75 20.60 -8.92
N GLN A 148 -6.23 19.85 -9.93
CA GLN A 148 -6.92 18.58 -9.73
C GLN A 148 -6.00 17.53 -9.09
N MET A 149 -4.74 17.43 -9.52
CA MET A 149 -3.76 16.51 -8.93
C MET A 149 -3.54 16.81 -7.44
N ARG A 150 -3.40 18.09 -7.08
CA ARG A 150 -3.25 18.50 -5.67
C ARG A 150 -4.48 18.17 -4.85
N GLN A 151 -5.67 18.44 -5.38
CA GLN A 151 -6.92 18.07 -4.70
C GLN A 151 -7.01 16.55 -4.50
N GLN A 152 -6.66 15.77 -5.53
CA GLN A 152 -6.73 14.32 -5.48
C GLN A 152 -5.80 13.72 -4.41
N VAL A 153 -4.55 14.20 -4.33
CA VAL A 153 -3.63 13.70 -3.29
C VAL A 153 -4.05 14.15 -1.89
N GLU A 154 -4.64 15.34 -1.74
CA GLU A 154 -5.25 15.78 -0.47
C GLU A 154 -6.44 14.89 -0.07
N ASP A 155 -7.28 14.48 -1.03
CA ASP A 155 -8.41 13.56 -0.79
C ASP A 155 -7.94 12.16 -0.36
N TRP A 156 -6.74 11.75 -0.77
CA TRP A 156 -6.05 10.55 -0.27
C TRP A 156 -5.30 10.77 1.05
N GLY A 157 -5.40 11.96 1.65
CA GLY A 157 -4.76 12.30 2.93
C GLY A 157 -3.30 12.72 2.82
N ILE A 158 -2.76 12.91 1.62
CA ILE A 158 -1.40 13.40 1.39
C ILE A 158 -1.42 14.93 1.39
N ILE A 159 -0.97 15.54 2.48
CA ILE A 159 -1.15 16.99 2.74
C ILE A 159 0.11 17.85 2.52
N ASP A 160 1.25 17.22 2.24
CA ASP A 160 2.55 17.88 2.06
C ASP A 160 3.17 17.61 0.68
N ALA A 161 2.37 17.11 -0.26
CA ALA A 161 2.78 16.93 -1.65
C ALA A 161 3.18 18.25 -2.31
N LYS A 162 4.31 18.23 -3.02
CA LYS A 162 4.68 19.30 -3.96
C LYS A 162 4.42 18.79 -5.38
N ILE A 163 3.41 19.37 -6.04
CA ILE A 163 3.08 19.06 -7.44
C ILE A 163 3.10 20.37 -8.23
N VAL A 164 3.96 20.46 -9.23
CA VAL A 164 4.18 21.63 -10.09
C VAL A 164 3.90 21.37 -11.57
N ASN A 165 3.78 20.12 -12.00
CA ASN A 165 3.41 19.73 -13.36
C ASN A 165 2.84 18.30 -13.40
N SER A 166 2.27 17.90 -14.54
CA SER A 166 1.62 16.59 -14.76
C SER A 166 2.59 15.43 -15.02
N THR A 167 3.84 15.74 -15.34
CA THR A 167 4.78 14.78 -15.91
C THR A 167 5.82 14.28 -14.91
N GLY A 168 6.18 15.11 -13.93
CA GLY A 168 7.33 14.93 -13.06
C GLY A 168 8.65 15.42 -13.64
N LEU A 169 8.65 16.11 -14.78
CA LEU A 169 9.84 16.75 -15.32
C LEU A 169 10.33 17.90 -14.44
N SER A 170 11.62 18.21 -14.55
CA SER A 170 12.15 19.51 -14.16
C SER A 170 11.49 20.61 -15.00
N ASN A 171 11.01 21.65 -14.32
CA ASN A 171 10.38 22.79 -14.96
C ASN A 171 11.28 23.50 -16.00
N GLU A 172 12.59 23.25 -16.03
CA GLU A 172 13.49 23.80 -17.04
C GLU A 172 13.19 23.30 -18.45
N PHE A 173 12.60 22.11 -18.58
CA PHE A 173 12.22 21.50 -19.85
C PHE A 173 10.85 21.97 -20.37
N LEU A 174 10.06 22.67 -19.54
CA LEU A 174 8.71 23.11 -19.88
C LEU A 174 8.66 24.53 -20.46
N GLY A 175 9.82 25.15 -20.74
CA GLY A 175 9.88 26.48 -21.33
C GLY A 175 9.20 27.56 -20.45
N ASP A 176 8.18 28.21 -21.01
CA ASP A 176 7.34 29.19 -20.31
C ASP A 176 6.07 28.57 -19.71
N ASN A 177 5.80 27.29 -19.97
CA ASN A 177 4.62 26.53 -19.52
C ASN A 177 4.83 25.89 -18.14
N ILE A 178 5.41 26.64 -17.21
CA ILE A 178 5.58 26.21 -15.82
C ILE A 178 4.42 26.74 -14.97
N TYR A 179 4.00 25.97 -13.96
CA TYR A 179 2.92 26.40 -13.06
C TYR A 179 3.23 27.76 -12.40
N PRO A 180 2.27 28.69 -12.32
CA PRO A 180 2.51 30.03 -11.79
C PRO A 180 3.12 30.03 -10.38
N GLY A 181 4.18 30.82 -10.20
CA GLY A 181 4.87 30.95 -8.91
C GLY A 181 5.94 29.89 -8.64
N THR A 182 6.18 28.97 -9.57
CA THR A 182 7.29 28.01 -9.52
C THR A 182 8.53 28.54 -10.25
N SER A 183 9.66 27.87 -10.04
CA SER A 183 10.95 28.14 -10.67
C SER A 183 11.30 27.04 -11.68
N LYS A 184 12.27 27.33 -12.55
CA LYS A 184 12.81 26.33 -13.50
C LYS A 184 13.46 25.11 -12.82
N LYS A 185 13.76 25.19 -11.53
CA LYS A 185 14.39 24.10 -10.77
C LYS A 185 13.40 23.29 -9.95
N ASP A 186 12.13 23.64 -10.01
CA ASP A 186 11.12 22.89 -9.27
C ASP A 186 10.76 21.61 -10.01
N GLU A 187 10.59 20.56 -9.21
CA GLU A 187 10.10 19.24 -9.58
C GLU A 187 9.03 18.82 -8.58
N ASN A 188 8.30 17.76 -8.92
CA ASN A 188 7.33 17.16 -8.03
C ASN A 188 8.04 16.36 -6.93
N GLU A 189 7.57 16.49 -5.69
CA GLU A 189 8.13 15.82 -4.52
C GLU A 189 7.01 15.21 -3.66
N LEU A 190 7.10 13.90 -3.42
CA LEU A 190 6.27 13.12 -2.50
C LEU A 190 7.19 12.21 -1.67
N SER A 191 6.70 11.70 -0.54
CA SER A 191 7.40 10.64 0.20
C SER A 191 7.17 9.27 -0.43
N ALA A 192 7.96 8.25 -0.05
CA ALA A 192 7.76 6.89 -0.54
C ALA A 192 6.42 6.31 -0.05
N ARG A 193 6.02 6.67 1.18
CA ARG A 193 4.71 6.31 1.76
C ARG A 193 3.56 6.93 0.97
N ASP A 194 3.67 8.19 0.58
CA ASP A 194 2.65 8.87 -0.21
C ASP A 194 2.54 8.23 -1.59
N LEU A 195 3.67 7.93 -2.23
CA LEU A 195 3.68 7.32 -3.55
C LEU A 195 3.13 5.87 -3.52
N ALA A 196 3.35 5.14 -2.42
CA ALA A 196 2.70 3.84 -2.19
C ALA A 196 1.17 4.00 -2.05
N THR A 197 0.72 5.08 -1.38
CA THR A 197 -0.70 5.43 -1.27
C THR A 197 -1.30 5.77 -2.64
N VAL A 198 -0.61 6.55 -3.47
CA VAL A 198 -1.02 6.84 -4.86
C VAL A 198 -1.17 5.55 -5.67
N ALA A 199 -0.14 4.70 -5.66
CA ALA A 199 -0.14 3.45 -6.42
C ALA A 199 -1.26 2.50 -5.95
N ARG A 200 -1.51 2.45 -4.64
CA ARG A 200 -2.58 1.64 -4.06
C ARG A 200 -3.96 2.10 -4.50
N ASN A 201 -4.26 3.41 -4.38
CA ASN A 201 -5.56 3.93 -4.82
C ASN A 201 -5.78 3.69 -6.32
N LEU A 202 -4.74 3.90 -7.14
CA LEU A 202 -4.80 3.60 -8.57
C LEU A 202 -5.12 2.14 -8.87
N LEU A 203 -4.46 1.20 -8.20
CA LEU A 203 -4.72 -0.23 -8.41
C LEU A 203 -6.08 -0.70 -7.86
N GLN A 204 -6.59 -0.05 -6.82
CA GLN A 204 -7.90 -0.38 -6.24
C GLN A 204 -9.05 0.15 -7.11
N ASP A 205 -8.94 1.38 -7.60
CA ASP A 205 -10.00 2.02 -8.36
C ASP A 205 -9.97 1.62 -9.85
N PHE A 206 -8.76 1.44 -10.40
CA PHE A 206 -8.52 1.19 -11.83
C PHE A 206 -7.51 0.05 -12.07
N PRO A 207 -7.82 -1.19 -11.66
CA PRO A 207 -6.91 -2.33 -11.81
C PRO A 207 -6.54 -2.66 -13.27
N ASP A 208 -7.39 -2.26 -14.22
CA ASP A 208 -7.18 -2.49 -15.66
C ASP A 208 -5.94 -1.75 -16.21
N ILE A 209 -5.38 -0.77 -15.49
CA ILE A 209 -4.09 -0.15 -15.83
C ILE A 209 -2.97 -1.20 -15.98
N LEU A 210 -3.06 -2.31 -15.24
CA LEU A 210 -2.10 -3.41 -15.31
C LEU A 210 -2.08 -4.08 -16.70
N GLU A 211 -3.19 -4.03 -17.44
CA GLU A 211 -3.24 -4.52 -18.82
C GLU A 211 -2.32 -3.73 -19.75
N VAL A 212 -2.08 -2.46 -19.43
CA VAL A 212 -1.18 -1.57 -20.18
C VAL A 212 0.24 -1.61 -19.61
N SER A 213 0.40 -1.52 -18.28
CA SER A 213 1.74 -1.46 -17.65
C SER A 213 2.56 -2.73 -17.82
N LYS A 214 1.90 -3.87 -18.10
CA LYS A 214 2.57 -5.15 -18.38
C LYS A 214 3.00 -5.36 -19.84
N ILE A 215 2.68 -4.41 -20.73
CA ILE A 215 3.06 -4.49 -22.15
C ILE A 215 4.55 -4.14 -22.27
N PRO A 216 5.43 -5.05 -22.74
CA PRO A 216 6.87 -4.77 -22.84
C PRO A 216 7.22 -3.85 -24.01
N GLU A 217 6.49 -3.92 -25.11
CA GLU A 217 6.68 -3.11 -26.31
C GLU A 217 5.34 -2.91 -27.04
N LYS A 218 5.16 -1.76 -27.69
CA LYS A 218 3.97 -1.46 -28.51
C LYS A 218 4.26 -0.37 -29.55
N GLU A 219 3.79 -0.55 -30.78
CA GLU A 219 3.84 0.51 -31.80
C GLU A 219 2.80 1.60 -31.47
N PHE A 220 3.26 2.83 -31.35
CA PHE A 220 2.46 4.05 -31.21
C PHE A 220 2.19 4.69 -32.57
N GLY A 221 1.01 5.29 -32.72
CA GLY A 221 0.67 6.09 -33.89
C GLY A 221 0.59 5.26 -35.17
N GLN A 222 0.10 4.02 -35.09
CA GLN A 222 -0.03 3.16 -36.26
C GLN A 222 -0.90 3.83 -37.34
N GLY A 223 -0.32 4.04 -38.53
CA GLY A 223 -1.00 4.71 -39.64
C GLY A 223 -0.85 6.23 -39.68
N THR A 224 -0.18 6.83 -38.70
CA THR A 224 0.31 8.22 -38.76
C THR A 224 1.55 8.32 -39.65
N SER A 225 1.98 9.54 -39.97
CA SER A 225 3.23 9.79 -40.71
C SER A 225 4.52 9.46 -39.92
N THR A 226 4.41 9.24 -38.60
CA THR A 226 5.55 9.00 -37.71
C THR A 226 5.23 7.90 -36.67
N PRO A 227 5.06 6.63 -37.07
CA PRO A 227 4.93 5.54 -36.11
C PRO A 227 6.20 5.42 -35.25
N PHE A 228 6.03 4.97 -34.00
CA PHE A 228 7.12 4.88 -33.03
C PHE A 228 7.01 3.58 -32.22
N ASP A 229 8.07 2.79 -32.18
CA ASP A 229 8.11 1.57 -31.36
C ASP A 229 8.42 1.96 -29.92
N MET A 230 7.40 1.91 -29.05
CA MET A 230 7.55 2.17 -27.63
C MET A 230 8.15 0.96 -26.91
N GLU A 231 9.09 1.22 -26.01
CA GLU A 231 9.64 0.20 -25.11
C GLU A 231 9.28 0.53 -23.67
N ASN A 232 8.80 -0.46 -22.93
CA ASN A 232 8.49 -0.25 -21.53
C ASN A 232 9.78 0.01 -20.72
N PHE A 233 9.78 1.08 -19.94
CA PHE A 233 10.89 1.40 -19.04
C PHE A 233 10.97 0.44 -17.83
N ASN A 234 9.88 -0.25 -17.48
CA ASN A 234 9.92 -1.31 -16.47
C ASN A 234 10.64 -2.54 -17.03
N LYS A 235 11.95 -2.65 -16.78
CA LYS A 235 12.75 -3.78 -17.25
C LYS A 235 12.55 -5.06 -16.43
N MET A 236 11.67 -5.06 -15.43
CA MET A 236 11.31 -6.26 -14.65
C MET A 236 10.16 -7.07 -15.26
N LEU A 237 9.55 -6.61 -16.36
CA LEU A 237 8.52 -7.36 -17.07
C LEU A 237 9.06 -8.64 -17.75
N PRO A 238 8.18 -9.62 -18.04
CA PRO A 238 8.56 -10.85 -18.73
C PRO A 238 9.31 -10.60 -20.04
N GLY A 239 10.45 -11.26 -20.24
CA GLY A 239 11.30 -11.16 -21.42
C GLY A 239 12.29 -9.98 -21.43
N LEU A 240 12.28 -9.13 -20.41
CA LEU A 240 13.19 -7.97 -20.30
C LEU A 240 14.39 -8.23 -19.39
N LEU A 241 15.33 -7.28 -19.35
CA LEU A 241 16.68 -7.47 -18.78
C LEU A 241 16.71 -7.81 -17.28
N ALA A 242 15.74 -7.31 -16.50
CA ALA A 242 15.64 -7.49 -15.06
C ALA A 242 14.39 -8.31 -14.67
N GLU A 243 13.92 -9.17 -15.59
CA GLU A 243 12.70 -9.96 -15.44
C GLU A 243 12.55 -10.54 -14.03
N LYS A 244 11.38 -10.32 -13.44
CA LYS A 244 10.95 -10.97 -12.21
C LYS A 244 9.53 -11.48 -12.39
N ASP A 245 9.37 -12.79 -12.22
CA ASP A 245 8.08 -13.46 -12.40
C ASP A 245 7.00 -12.82 -11.51
N GLY A 246 5.81 -12.60 -12.07
CA GLY A 246 4.69 -11.92 -11.42
C GLY A 246 4.72 -10.39 -11.45
N VAL A 247 5.81 -9.74 -11.91
CA VAL A 247 5.83 -8.27 -12.07
C VAL A 247 5.04 -7.87 -13.30
N ASP A 248 4.10 -6.95 -13.11
CA ASP A 248 3.22 -6.42 -14.16
C ASP A 248 3.12 -4.88 -14.16
N GLY A 249 3.90 -4.21 -13.30
CA GLY A 249 3.88 -2.75 -13.20
C GLY A 249 4.91 -2.18 -12.22
N LEU A 250 4.90 -0.87 -11.96
CA LEU A 250 3.92 0.09 -12.46
C LEU A 250 4.58 1.26 -13.20
N LYS A 251 5.51 1.98 -12.56
CA LYS A 251 6.10 3.17 -13.18
C LYS A 251 7.51 3.49 -12.69
N THR A 252 8.41 3.73 -13.64
CA THR A 252 9.75 4.27 -13.40
C THR A 252 9.76 5.80 -13.45
N GLY A 253 10.79 6.42 -12.85
CA GLY A 253 11.13 7.82 -13.08
C GLY A 253 12.60 8.12 -12.84
N THR A 254 13.18 9.01 -13.66
CA THR A 254 14.53 9.54 -13.48
C THR A 254 14.53 11.04 -13.76
N THR A 255 15.18 11.81 -12.89
CA THR A 255 15.66 13.18 -13.11
C THR A 255 16.96 13.34 -12.32
N ASP A 256 17.73 14.41 -12.58
CA ASP A 256 18.93 14.75 -11.80
C ASP A 256 18.61 14.92 -10.30
N LEU A 257 17.40 15.41 -9.95
CA LEU A 257 16.98 15.57 -8.57
C LEU A 257 16.49 14.25 -7.95
N ALA A 258 15.65 13.50 -8.67
CA ALA A 258 15.00 12.30 -8.17
C ALA A 258 15.96 11.10 -8.10
N GLY A 259 16.93 11.02 -9.01
CA GLY A 259 17.71 9.80 -9.25
C GLY A 259 16.83 8.67 -9.77
N ALA A 260 17.29 7.43 -9.61
CA ALA A 260 16.59 6.26 -10.12
C ALA A 260 15.41 5.85 -9.21
N CYS A 261 14.17 6.15 -9.61
CA CYS A 261 12.96 5.82 -8.87
C CYS A 261 12.14 4.72 -9.55
N PHE A 262 11.51 3.84 -8.76
CA PHE A 262 10.57 2.85 -9.27
C PHE A 262 9.42 2.60 -8.29
N VAL A 263 8.21 2.60 -8.82
CA VAL A 263 7.02 2.02 -8.19
C VAL A 263 6.76 0.69 -8.88
N GLY A 264 7.01 -0.40 -8.17
CA GLY A 264 6.82 -1.76 -8.65
C GLY A 264 5.55 -2.38 -8.07
N THR A 265 4.95 -3.31 -8.80
CA THR A 265 3.93 -4.22 -8.28
C THR A 265 4.21 -5.63 -8.77
N ILE A 266 3.95 -6.60 -7.90
CA ILE A 266 4.11 -8.03 -8.18
C ILE A 266 2.95 -8.78 -7.55
N GLU A 267 2.41 -9.75 -8.29
CA GLU A 267 1.43 -10.69 -7.76
C GLU A 267 2.04 -12.09 -7.67
N LYS A 268 1.91 -12.71 -6.49
CA LYS A 268 2.36 -14.07 -6.23
C LYS A 268 1.35 -14.78 -5.35
N ASP A 269 0.94 -15.98 -5.75
CA ASP A 269 -0.01 -16.81 -5.00
C ASP A 269 -1.32 -16.08 -4.61
N GLY A 270 -1.79 -15.17 -5.48
CA GLY A 270 -2.99 -14.36 -5.25
C GLY A 270 -2.81 -13.21 -4.23
N GLN A 271 -1.57 -12.88 -3.87
CA GLN A 271 -1.21 -11.75 -3.03
C GLN A 271 -0.45 -10.72 -3.86
N ARG A 272 -0.91 -9.48 -3.83
CA ARG A 272 -0.30 -8.37 -4.56
C ARG A 272 0.38 -7.42 -3.60
N ILE A 273 1.65 -7.14 -3.85
CA ILE A 273 2.42 -6.15 -3.10
C ILE A 273 2.84 -5.00 -4.01
N ILE A 274 2.94 -3.81 -3.42
CA ILE A 274 3.43 -2.60 -4.05
C ILE A 274 4.76 -2.25 -3.38
N THR A 275 5.77 -1.97 -4.19
CA THR A 275 7.06 -1.47 -3.72
C THR A 275 7.31 -0.08 -4.27
N VAL A 276 7.94 0.77 -3.46
CA VAL A 276 8.46 2.06 -3.89
C VAL A 276 9.93 2.14 -3.50
N VAL A 277 10.78 2.46 -4.46
CA VAL A 277 12.22 2.70 -4.28
C VAL A 277 12.52 4.08 -4.87
N LEU A 278 13.03 4.99 -4.05
CA LEU A 278 13.36 6.37 -4.45
C LEU A 278 14.87 6.60 -4.38
N ASN A 279 15.44 7.11 -5.49
CA ASN A 279 16.86 7.44 -5.62
C ASN A 279 17.76 6.22 -5.30
N ALA A 280 17.59 5.14 -6.08
CA ALA A 280 18.41 3.93 -5.98
C ALA A 280 19.84 4.18 -6.47
N THR A 281 20.83 3.60 -5.79
CA THR A 281 22.25 3.70 -6.13
C THR A 281 22.91 2.32 -6.19
N ASP A 282 23.97 2.20 -7.00
CA ASP A 282 24.76 0.96 -7.06
C ASP A 282 25.86 0.89 -5.98
N HIS A 283 26.74 -0.11 -6.10
CA HIS A 283 27.81 -0.40 -5.14
C HIS A 283 28.83 0.73 -4.94
N ASP A 284 28.92 1.70 -5.87
CA ASP A 284 29.91 2.78 -5.86
C ASP A 284 29.25 4.18 -5.72
N ASP A 285 27.97 4.25 -5.32
CA ASP A 285 27.14 5.47 -5.37
C ASP A 285 27.12 6.11 -6.77
N ILE A 286 27.30 5.29 -7.82
CA ILE A 286 27.21 5.73 -9.21
C ILE A 286 25.73 5.67 -9.60
N GLU A 287 25.26 6.74 -10.25
CA GLU A 287 23.93 6.76 -10.84
C GLU A 287 23.85 5.68 -11.92
N ASN A 288 23.15 4.61 -11.59
CA ASN A 288 22.84 3.52 -12.49
C ASN A 288 21.33 3.31 -12.44
N GLU A 289 20.64 3.65 -13.53
CA GLU A 289 19.20 3.52 -13.60
C GLU A 289 18.72 2.09 -13.33
N ALA A 290 19.53 1.07 -13.64
CA ALA A 290 19.18 -0.33 -13.39
C ALA A 290 19.18 -0.69 -11.90
N ALA A 291 19.87 0.08 -11.04
CA ALA A 291 19.92 -0.18 -9.59
C ALA A 291 18.53 -0.23 -8.97
N ARG A 292 17.57 0.55 -9.48
CA ARG A 292 16.18 0.53 -9.00
C ARG A 292 15.54 -0.87 -9.07
N PHE A 293 15.90 -1.67 -10.09
CA PHE A 293 15.32 -2.99 -10.29
C PHE A 293 15.96 -4.02 -9.37
N ASP A 294 17.29 -3.95 -9.18
CA ASP A 294 18.00 -4.83 -8.24
C ASP A 294 17.50 -4.63 -6.80
N GLU A 295 17.39 -3.37 -6.37
CA GLU A 295 16.90 -3.03 -5.03
C GLU A 295 15.42 -3.36 -4.86
N THR A 296 14.61 -3.16 -5.91
CA THR A 296 13.19 -3.57 -5.89
C THR A 296 13.03 -5.08 -5.81
N SER A 297 13.83 -5.86 -6.55
CA SER A 297 13.77 -7.33 -6.47
C SER A 297 14.09 -7.81 -5.06
N LYS A 298 15.12 -7.26 -4.40
CA LYS A 298 15.46 -7.59 -3.00
C LYS A 298 14.31 -7.27 -2.05
N LEU A 299 13.67 -6.13 -2.23
CA LEU A 299 12.54 -5.70 -1.40
C LEU A 299 11.31 -6.61 -1.56
N MET A 300 11.02 -7.02 -2.80
CA MET A 300 9.96 -7.99 -3.10
C MET A 300 10.29 -9.38 -2.51
N ASP A 301 11.52 -9.86 -2.66
CA ASP A 301 11.96 -11.15 -2.10
C ASP A 301 11.89 -11.13 -0.57
N TYR A 302 12.39 -10.07 0.07
CA TYR A 302 12.28 -9.88 1.51
C TYR A 302 10.83 -9.97 1.99
N THR A 303 9.91 -9.30 1.28
CA THR A 303 8.49 -9.28 1.63
C THR A 303 7.91 -10.68 1.66
N PHE A 304 8.07 -11.47 0.59
CA PHE A 304 7.52 -12.82 0.52
C PHE A 304 8.28 -13.85 1.38
N ASP A 305 9.55 -13.60 1.72
CA ASP A 305 10.33 -14.48 2.60
C ASP A 305 9.99 -14.26 4.09
N HIS A 306 9.67 -13.02 4.47
CA HIS A 306 9.49 -12.61 5.87
C HIS A 306 8.04 -12.39 6.27
N TRP A 307 7.11 -12.40 5.33
CA TRP A 307 5.69 -12.24 5.61
C TRP A 307 4.85 -13.31 4.93
N LYS A 308 3.80 -13.73 5.62
CA LYS A 308 2.80 -14.66 5.11
C LYS A 308 1.41 -14.24 5.55
N GLN A 309 0.42 -14.52 4.72
CA GLN A 309 -0.97 -14.26 5.05
C GLN A 309 -1.61 -15.51 5.68
N GLU A 310 -2.24 -15.35 6.84
CA GLU A 310 -2.85 -16.44 7.60
C GLU A 310 -4.32 -16.10 7.88
N THR A 311 -5.20 -17.07 7.64
CA THR A 311 -6.59 -17.01 8.12
C THR A 311 -6.60 -17.34 9.60
N LEU A 312 -6.91 -16.34 10.42
CA LEU A 312 -6.91 -16.45 11.88
C LEU A 312 -8.23 -17.03 12.40
N LEU A 313 -9.34 -16.52 11.86
CA LEU A 313 -10.71 -17.00 12.10
C LEU A 313 -11.45 -17.02 10.76
N ALA A 314 -12.02 -18.15 10.36
CA ALA A 314 -12.88 -18.23 9.18
C ALA A 314 -14.29 -17.67 9.49
N ASP A 315 -15.08 -17.43 8.45
CA ASP A 315 -16.52 -17.11 8.60
C ASP A 315 -17.21 -18.15 9.51
N ASN A 316 -17.99 -17.65 10.49
CA ASN A 316 -18.69 -18.42 11.52
C ASN A 316 -17.80 -19.22 12.49
N ASP A 317 -16.49 -18.93 12.56
CA ASP A 317 -15.61 -19.55 13.54
C ASP A 317 -15.89 -19.08 14.97
N ARG A 318 -15.55 -19.96 15.92
CA ARG A 318 -15.63 -19.65 17.34
C ARG A 318 -14.55 -18.66 17.72
N ILE A 319 -14.92 -17.71 18.58
CA ILE A 319 -13.99 -16.72 19.10
C ILE A 319 -13.21 -17.33 20.30
N PRO A 320 -11.86 -17.34 20.29
CA PRO A 320 -11.06 -17.98 21.34
C PRO A 320 -11.31 -17.46 22.76
N ASP A 321 -11.53 -16.14 22.93
CA ASP A 321 -11.74 -15.49 24.21
C ASP A 321 -13.23 -15.36 24.62
N LEU A 322 -14.16 -15.68 23.70
CA LEU A 322 -15.60 -15.52 23.92
C LEU A 322 -16.44 -16.63 23.26
N ALA A 323 -16.75 -17.68 24.04
CA ALA A 323 -17.55 -18.81 23.53
C ALA A 323 -19.07 -18.54 23.46
N SER A 324 -19.59 -17.65 24.31
CA SER A 324 -21.03 -17.38 24.41
C SER A 324 -21.34 -16.08 25.14
N VAL A 325 -22.54 -15.55 24.93
CA VAL A 325 -23.08 -14.37 25.63
C VAL A 325 -24.28 -14.72 26.51
N ASP A 326 -24.42 -14.02 27.64
CA ASP A 326 -25.55 -14.16 28.55
C ASP A 326 -26.81 -13.45 28.01
N VAL A 327 -27.94 -14.16 28.10
CA VAL A 327 -29.29 -13.67 27.78
C VAL A 327 -30.22 -13.93 28.97
N PRO A 328 -30.14 -13.13 30.06
CA PRO A 328 -30.77 -13.46 31.35
C PRO A 328 -32.28 -13.76 31.26
N GLN A 329 -32.97 -13.05 30.37
CA GLN A 329 -34.43 -13.13 30.17
C GLN A 329 -34.86 -14.06 29.03
N GLY A 330 -33.92 -14.76 28.38
CA GLY A 330 -34.20 -15.72 27.33
C GLY A 330 -34.67 -17.09 27.85
N LYS A 331 -35.34 -17.86 27.00
CA LYS A 331 -35.62 -19.29 27.26
C LYS A 331 -34.31 -20.05 27.43
N LYS A 332 -33.38 -19.85 26.48
CA LYS A 332 -31.94 -20.10 26.65
C LYS A 332 -31.32 -18.89 27.33
N GLN A 333 -30.53 -19.13 28.37
CA GLN A 333 -29.88 -18.08 29.16
C GLN A 333 -28.48 -17.74 28.67
N THR A 334 -27.94 -18.54 27.76
CA THR A 334 -26.69 -18.31 27.05
C THR A 334 -26.91 -18.58 25.57
N LEU A 335 -26.22 -17.84 24.72
CA LEU A 335 -26.18 -18.07 23.27
C LEU A 335 -24.72 -18.21 22.82
N PRO A 336 -24.37 -19.26 22.06
CA PRO A 336 -23.06 -19.34 21.41
C PRO A 336 -22.89 -18.21 20.40
N VAL A 337 -21.64 -17.76 20.26
CA VAL A 337 -21.26 -16.66 19.37
C VAL A 337 -20.16 -17.10 18.41
N ALA A 338 -20.03 -16.37 17.31
CA ALA A 338 -19.02 -16.57 16.29
C ALA A 338 -18.67 -15.23 15.64
N VAL A 339 -17.60 -15.21 14.85
CA VAL A 339 -17.32 -14.10 13.92
C VAL A 339 -18.31 -14.13 12.75
N GLU A 340 -18.73 -12.96 12.28
CA GLU A 340 -19.56 -12.82 11.09
C GLU A 340 -18.74 -12.99 9.82
N ASP A 341 -17.58 -12.34 9.76
CA ASP A 341 -16.67 -12.37 8.62
C ASP A 341 -15.31 -12.98 8.99
N GLU A 342 -14.59 -13.47 7.99
CA GLU A 342 -13.23 -13.97 8.12
C GLU A 342 -12.27 -12.88 8.60
N ILE A 343 -11.39 -13.24 9.54
CA ILE A 343 -10.22 -12.43 9.92
C ILE A 343 -8.98 -13.08 9.31
N LYS A 344 -8.38 -12.40 8.35
CA LYS A 344 -7.19 -12.84 7.63
C LYS A 344 -6.13 -11.74 7.68
N LEU A 345 -4.97 -12.04 8.24
CA LEU A 345 -3.91 -11.06 8.50
C LEU A 345 -2.56 -11.51 7.95
N TRP A 346 -1.72 -10.53 7.65
CA TRP A 346 -0.31 -10.74 7.41
C TRP A 346 0.43 -10.91 8.74
N LEU A 347 1.18 -12.00 8.87
CA LEU A 347 2.05 -12.30 10.00
C LEU A 347 3.50 -12.34 9.51
N PRO A 348 4.47 -11.91 10.34
CA PRO A 348 5.86 -12.31 10.17
C PRO A 348 5.98 -13.83 10.00
N SER A 349 6.84 -14.29 9.10
CA SER A 349 6.98 -15.70 8.72
C SER A 349 7.34 -16.62 9.89
N ASP A 350 8.02 -16.08 10.91
CA ASP A 350 8.40 -16.77 12.14
C ASP A 350 7.28 -16.86 13.19
N LYS A 351 6.18 -16.13 13.01
CA LYS A 351 4.99 -16.17 13.85
C LYS A 351 3.93 -17.13 13.32
N THR A 352 3.01 -17.50 14.19
CA THR A 352 1.88 -18.39 13.92
C THR A 352 0.60 -17.78 14.47
N THR A 353 -0.54 -18.42 14.21
CA THR A 353 -1.83 -18.02 14.80
C THR A 353 -1.85 -18.10 16.34
N GLU A 354 -0.91 -18.82 16.97
CA GLU A 354 -0.77 -18.88 18.42
C GLU A 354 -0.19 -17.58 19.01
N ASP A 355 0.49 -16.78 18.19
CA ASP A 355 1.12 -15.50 18.55
C ASP A 355 0.16 -14.31 18.35
N VAL A 356 -1.11 -14.59 18.05
CA VAL A 356 -2.15 -13.58 17.86
C VAL A 356 -3.09 -13.55 19.07
N SER A 357 -3.27 -12.35 19.62
CA SER A 357 -4.23 -12.09 20.69
C SER A 357 -5.57 -11.63 20.12
N TYR A 358 -6.66 -11.94 20.82
CA TYR A 358 -8.01 -11.53 20.46
C TYR A 358 -8.60 -10.66 21.57
N GLN A 359 -9.25 -9.57 21.18
CA GLN A 359 -9.93 -8.68 22.10
C GLN A 359 -11.40 -8.52 21.68
N SER A 360 -12.29 -9.21 22.39
CA SER A 360 -13.74 -9.09 22.22
C SER A 360 -14.32 -7.88 22.98
N SER A 361 -15.18 -7.11 22.32
CA SER A 361 -15.94 -5.99 22.89
C SER A 361 -17.43 -6.12 22.56
N LEU A 362 -18.28 -6.20 23.58
CA LEU A 362 -19.73 -6.32 23.40
C LEU A 362 -20.42 -4.96 23.35
N ASN A 363 -21.41 -4.82 22.46
CA ASN A 363 -22.24 -3.62 22.33
C ASN A 363 -23.00 -3.30 23.63
N ASN A 364 -23.40 -4.33 24.37
CA ASN A 364 -24.05 -4.23 25.66
C ASN A 364 -23.54 -5.33 26.60
N GLN A 365 -23.47 -5.04 27.90
CA GLN A 365 -23.07 -6.04 28.92
C GLN A 365 -24.06 -7.22 29.03
N GLU A 366 -25.34 -7.00 28.69
CA GLU A 366 -26.36 -8.05 28.68
C GLU A 366 -27.15 -8.00 27.37
N VAL A 367 -27.28 -9.14 26.70
CA VAL A 367 -28.13 -9.26 25.50
C VAL A 367 -29.57 -9.54 25.94
N GLN A 368 -30.51 -8.73 25.45
CA GLN A 368 -31.92 -8.81 25.87
C GLN A 368 -32.73 -9.71 24.91
N ALA A 369 -33.52 -10.63 25.49
CA ALA A 369 -34.43 -11.45 24.70
C ALA A 369 -35.67 -10.65 24.20
N PRO A 370 -36.21 -10.96 23.00
CA PRO A 370 -35.83 -12.06 22.11
C PRO A 370 -34.60 -11.74 21.24
N VAL A 371 -33.82 -12.77 20.92
CA VAL A 371 -32.61 -12.70 20.06
C VAL A 371 -32.78 -13.67 18.90
N LYS A 372 -32.38 -13.27 17.69
CA LYS A 372 -32.36 -14.11 16.49
C LYS A 372 -30.94 -14.60 16.21
N ALA A 373 -30.79 -15.71 15.50
CA ALA A 373 -29.48 -16.06 14.93
C ALA A 373 -29.00 -14.95 13.97
N GLY A 374 -27.69 -14.70 13.91
CA GLY A 374 -27.09 -13.60 13.17
C GLY A 374 -27.29 -12.22 13.81
N THR A 375 -27.65 -12.14 15.10
CA THR A 375 -27.70 -10.83 15.77
C THR A 375 -26.28 -10.38 16.10
N ASP A 376 -25.87 -9.23 15.57
CA ASP A 376 -24.66 -8.50 15.98
C ASP A 376 -24.78 -8.05 17.44
N ILE A 377 -23.80 -8.45 18.25
CA ILE A 377 -23.73 -8.15 19.67
C ILE A 377 -22.39 -7.51 20.07
N GLY A 378 -21.48 -7.23 19.13
CA GLY A 378 -20.15 -6.70 19.44
C GLY A 378 -19.16 -6.86 18.29
N ASN A 379 -17.88 -6.65 18.60
CA ASN A 379 -16.77 -6.79 17.67
C ASN A 379 -15.60 -7.52 18.34
N VAL A 380 -14.91 -8.36 17.58
CA VAL A 380 -13.62 -8.94 17.99
C VAL A 380 -12.52 -8.34 17.14
N GLN A 381 -11.41 -7.99 17.78
CA GLN A 381 -10.19 -7.53 17.13
C GLN A 381 -9.07 -8.55 17.31
N ALA A 382 -8.40 -8.93 16.23
CA ALA A 382 -7.14 -9.68 16.26
C ALA A 382 -5.95 -8.71 16.32
N GLN A 383 -4.98 -8.99 17.18
CA GLN A 383 -3.78 -8.19 17.33
C GLN A 383 -2.53 -9.08 17.31
N VAL A 384 -1.66 -8.81 16.33
CA VAL A 384 -0.33 -9.42 16.23
C VAL A 384 0.59 -8.69 17.21
N GLU A 385 1.13 -9.40 18.20
CA GLU A 385 2.13 -8.82 19.11
C GLU A 385 3.41 -8.49 18.32
N ASP A 386 4.12 -7.41 18.65
CA ASP A 386 5.41 -7.02 18.02
C ASP A 386 5.39 -6.79 16.49
N ASP A 387 4.32 -6.20 15.94
CA ASP A 387 4.30 -5.63 14.58
C ASP A 387 4.21 -4.11 14.64
N ASP A 388 5.38 -3.45 14.54
CA ASP A 388 5.51 -1.99 14.71
C ASP A 388 5.40 -1.21 13.39
N LEU A 389 5.34 -1.88 12.24
CA LEU A 389 5.32 -1.23 10.92
C LEU A 389 3.94 -0.67 10.56
N GLY A 390 2.88 -1.25 11.11
CA GLY A 390 1.51 -0.78 10.89
C GLY A 390 1.06 -0.88 9.42
N TYR A 391 0.25 0.11 9.00
CA TYR A 391 -0.46 0.15 7.73
C TYR A 391 -0.38 1.57 7.13
N LEU A 392 -0.62 1.71 5.82
CA LEU A 392 -0.77 3.01 5.15
C LEU A 392 -2.00 3.77 5.68
N ASP A 393 -3.13 3.07 5.82
CA ASP A 393 -4.36 3.59 6.41
C ASP A 393 -4.78 2.75 7.62
N ASN A 394 -4.93 3.42 8.77
CA ASN A 394 -5.35 2.78 10.01
C ASN A 394 -6.81 2.31 9.99
N GLU A 395 -7.67 2.84 9.10
CA GLU A 395 -9.05 2.36 8.96
C GLU A 395 -9.11 1.01 8.24
N GLU A 396 -8.24 0.77 7.26
CA GLU A 396 -8.14 -0.51 6.58
C GLU A 396 -7.48 -1.58 7.45
N ALA A 397 -6.47 -1.19 8.23
CA ALA A 397 -5.92 -2.01 9.31
C ALA A 397 -7.02 -2.52 10.26
N LYS A 398 -7.98 -1.65 10.60
CA LYS A 398 -9.12 -2.02 11.44
C LYS A 398 -10.05 -2.97 10.71
N LYS A 399 -10.32 -2.79 9.41
CA LYS A 399 -11.23 -3.69 8.67
C LYS A 399 -10.67 -5.11 8.58
N SER A 400 -9.37 -5.27 8.28
CA SER A 400 -8.75 -6.60 8.13
C SER A 400 -8.59 -7.34 9.46
N SER A 401 -8.45 -6.61 10.57
CA SER A 401 -8.25 -7.19 11.91
C SER A 401 -9.52 -7.32 12.75
N ASN A 402 -10.68 -6.85 12.25
CA ASN A 402 -11.94 -6.86 13.00
C ASN A 402 -13.02 -7.70 12.31
N SER A 403 -13.88 -8.30 13.13
CA SER A 403 -15.11 -8.94 12.66
C SER A 403 -16.22 -8.75 13.68
N ALA A 404 -17.45 -8.62 13.20
CA ALA A 404 -18.62 -8.53 14.07
C ALA A 404 -18.80 -9.85 14.83
N ILE A 405 -19.25 -9.75 16.08
CA ILE A 405 -19.60 -10.89 16.91
C ILE A 405 -21.09 -11.14 16.74
N ILE A 406 -21.45 -12.29 16.19
CA ILE A 406 -22.85 -12.68 15.95
C ILE A 406 -23.27 -13.88 16.80
N THR A 407 -24.55 -13.91 17.19
CA THR A 407 -25.12 -15.11 17.82
C THR A 407 -25.39 -16.19 16.77
N THR A 408 -24.94 -17.42 16.98
CA THR A 408 -25.17 -18.52 16.01
C THR A 408 -26.55 -19.18 16.13
N GLU A 409 -27.29 -18.86 17.19
CA GLU A 409 -28.67 -19.31 17.39
C GLU A 409 -29.53 -18.24 18.09
N GLY A 410 -30.86 -18.39 18.04
CA GLY A 410 -31.80 -17.47 18.69
C GLY A 410 -32.40 -18.00 19.99
N THR A 411 -33.02 -17.09 20.75
CA THR A 411 -33.82 -17.40 21.95
C THR A 411 -35.01 -16.45 22.09
N GLU A 412 -36.18 -17.03 22.37
CA GLU A 412 -37.37 -16.27 22.71
C GLU A 412 -37.34 -15.79 24.16
N LYS A 413 -38.15 -14.77 24.47
CA LYS A 413 -38.33 -14.35 25.86
C LYS A 413 -38.92 -15.49 26.70
N ALA A 414 -38.37 -15.67 27.91
CA ALA A 414 -38.94 -16.59 28.89
C ALA A 414 -40.35 -16.11 29.32
N ASN A 415 -41.18 -17.04 29.81
CA ASN A 415 -42.50 -16.67 30.28
C ASN A 415 -42.42 -15.79 31.56
N ILE A 416 -43.49 -15.05 31.84
CA ILE A 416 -43.53 -14.06 32.93
C ILE A 416 -43.22 -14.65 34.31
N PHE A 417 -43.61 -15.91 34.57
CA PHE A 417 -43.34 -16.58 35.85
C PHE A 417 -41.85 -16.89 36.00
N THR A 418 -41.22 -17.42 34.95
CA THR A 418 -39.79 -17.71 34.90
C THR A 418 -38.95 -16.44 35.03
N THR A 419 -39.32 -15.38 34.31
CA THR A 419 -38.67 -14.06 34.38
C THR A 419 -38.80 -13.45 35.78
N THR A 420 -39.99 -13.47 36.38
CA THR A 420 -40.23 -12.93 37.73
C THR A 420 -39.43 -13.70 38.78
N TRP A 421 -39.41 -15.03 38.72
CA TRP A 421 -38.63 -15.87 39.63
C TRP A 421 -37.12 -15.62 39.51
N ARG A 422 -36.59 -15.46 38.29
CA ARG A 422 -35.17 -15.13 38.06
C ARG A 422 -34.80 -13.76 38.63
N ASN A 423 -35.66 -12.75 38.45
CA ASN A 423 -35.44 -11.42 39.01
C ASN A 423 -35.40 -11.44 40.55
N ILE A 424 -36.30 -12.21 41.18
CA ILE A 424 -36.30 -12.41 42.63
C ILE A 424 -35.01 -13.09 43.08
N LYS A 425 -34.59 -14.17 42.41
CA LYS A 425 -33.37 -14.89 42.73
C LYS A 425 -32.12 -13.99 42.61
N ASN A 426 -32.03 -13.18 41.55
CA ASN A 426 -30.91 -12.26 41.34
C ASN A 426 -30.88 -11.14 42.39
N PHE A 427 -32.04 -10.63 42.82
CA PHE A 427 -32.15 -9.63 43.89
C PHE A 427 -31.63 -10.12 45.25
N PHE A 428 -31.72 -11.43 45.53
CA PHE A 428 -31.24 -12.02 46.78
C PHE A 428 -29.80 -12.58 46.71
N ASN A 429 -29.21 -12.64 45.51
CA ASN A 429 -27.86 -13.13 45.28
C ASN A 429 -26.83 -12.02 44.98
N ASN A 430 -27.30 -10.81 44.66
CA ASN A 430 -26.53 -9.56 44.66
C ASN A 430 -26.65 -8.88 46.02
#